data_AF-A0A928TCH0-F1
#
_entry.id   AF-A0A928TCH0-F1
#
_cell.length_a   1.000
_cell.length_b   1.000
_cell.length_c   1.000
_cell.angle_alpha   90.00
_cell.angle_beta   90.00
_cell.angle_gamma   90.00
#
_symmetry.space_group_name_H-M   'P 1'
#
loop_
_entity.id
_entity.type
_entity.pdbx_description
1 polymer ?
#
loop_
_entity_poly.entity_id
_entity_poly.type
_entity_poly.pdbx_seq_one_letter_code
_entity_poly.pdbx_strand_id
1 'polypeptide(L)'
;MPLYEFMCKACGARDETFTRTITGEPPAPECPAGQGEPGHVMQRVVSSFARHLTMADQIAEAEARFGKEVDAAMGHEPDVGRFARRYEELARGLPGADGS
;
A
#
# COMPACT_ATOMS: atom_id res chain seq x y z
N MET A 1 20.02 -7.53 -5.91
CA MET A 1 20.50 -8.77 -5.26
C MET A 1 19.35 -9.31 -4.42
N PRO A 2 18.79 -10.49 -4.73
CA PRO A 2 17.67 -11.03 -3.98
C PRO A 2 18.08 -11.32 -2.52
N LEU A 3 17.28 -10.82 -1.59
CA LEU A 3 17.40 -11.04 -0.15
C LEU A 3 16.39 -12.10 0.27
N TYR A 4 16.85 -13.11 0.99
CA TYR A 4 16.02 -14.16 1.55
C TYR A 4 16.12 -14.09 3.07
N GLU A 5 14.99 -13.97 3.74
CA GLU A 5 14.91 -13.99 5.21
C GLU A 5 14.41 -15.36 5.66
N PHE A 6 14.99 -15.88 6.74
CA PHE A 6 14.63 -17.16 7.34
C PHE A 6 14.32 -16.97 8.82
N MET A 7 13.31 -17.67 9.32
CA MET A 7 12.92 -17.64 10.73
C MET A 7 12.79 -19.06 11.29
N CYS A 8 13.35 -19.29 12.47
CA CYS A 8 13.22 -20.54 13.19
C CYS A 8 11.81 -20.71 13.76
N LYS A 9 11.18 -21.86 13.52
CA LYS A 9 9.87 -22.18 14.13
C LYS A 9 9.92 -22.41 15.64
N ALA A 10 11.02 -22.90 16.17
CA ALA A 10 11.13 -23.27 17.58
C ALA A 10 11.42 -22.05 18.48
N CYS A 11 12.33 -21.17 18.05
CA CYS A 11 12.80 -20.05 18.89
C CYS A 11 12.56 -18.66 18.30
N GLY A 12 12.08 -18.55 17.06
CA GLY A 12 11.82 -17.26 16.41
C GLY A 12 13.06 -16.48 15.96
N ALA A 13 14.27 -17.05 16.11
CA ALA A 13 15.51 -16.44 15.61
C ALA A 13 15.44 -16.23 14.09
N ARG A 14 15.99 -15.11 13.62
CA ARG A 14 15.98 -14.70 12.21
C ARG A 14 17.39 -14.69 11.64
N ASP A 15 17.49 -15.00 10.36
CA ASP A 15 18.74 -14.92 9.60
C ASP A 15 18.49 -14.48 8.15
N GLU A 16 19.47 -13.82 7.55
CA GLU A 16 19.36 -13.18 6.24
C GLU A 16 20.43 -13.72 5.28
N THR A 17 19.99 -14.29 4.16
CA THR A 17 20.88 -14.85 3.14
C THR A 17 20.81 -14.05 1.85
N PHE A 18 21.96 -13.50 1.44
CA PHE A 18 22.11 -12.80 0.17
C PHE A 18 22.58 -13.77 -0.91
N THR A 19 21.78 -13.97 -1.97
CA THR A 19 22.22 -14.78 -3.12
C THR A 19 22.55 -13.89 -4.32
N ARG A 20 23.59 -14.27 -5.07
CA ARG A 20 24.00 -13.58 -6.31
C ARG A 20 23.19 -14.04 -7.53
N THR A 21 22.46 -15.14 -7.42
CA THR A 21 21.75 -15.82 -8.52
C THR A 21 20.27 -15.97 -8.19
N ILE A 22 19.41 -15.61 -9.16
CA ILE A 22 17.93 -15.63 -9.05
C ILE A 22 17.34 -17.02 -9.33
N THR A 23 18.09 -17.90 -9.99
CA THR A 23 17.59 -19.14 -10.61
C THR A 23 17.41 -20.33 -9.67
N GLY A 24 17.57 -20.18 -8.35
CA GLY A 24 17.39 -21.27 -7.39
C GLY A 24 16.90 -20.79 -6.03
N GLU A 25 16.10 -21.62 -5.35
CA GLU A 25 15.73 -21.38 -3.96
C GLU A 25 16.95 -21.66 -3.06
N PRO A 26 17.43 -20.69 -2.27
CA PRO A 26 18.59 -20.90 -1.42
C PRO A 26 18.31 -21.93 -0.34
N PRO A 27 19.31 -22.75 0.03
CA PRO A 27 19.19 -23.63 1.19
C PRO A 27 18.94 -22.81 2.45
N ALA A 28 18.07 -23.32 3.33
CA ALA A 28 17.81 -22.69 4.61
C ALA A 28 19.08 -22.76 5.50
N PRO A 29 19.47 -21.66 6.16
CA PRO A 29 20.61 -21.67 7.08
C PRO A 29 20.30 -22.46 8.35
N GLU A 30 21.33 -22.76 9.14
CA GLU A 30 21.15 -23.32 10.48
C GLU A 30 20.59 -22.26 11.43
N CYS A 31 19.83 -22.70 12.45
CA CYS A 31 19.31 -21.77 13.44
C CYS A 31 20.44 -21.26 14.35
N PRO A 32 20.68 -19.94 14.43
CA PRO A 32 21.78 -19.39 15.23
C PRO A 32 21.60 -19.61 16.74
N ALA A 33 20.35 -19.68 17.20
CA ALA A 33 20.02 -19.92 18.61
C ALA A 33 19.95 -21.41 18.97
N GLY A 34 19.78 -22.29 17.97
CA GLY A 34 19.59 -23.72 18.18
C GLY A 34 20.85 -24.56 17.99
N GLN A 35 21.90 -24.03 17.34
CA GLN A 35 23.19 -24.72 17.10
C GLN A 35 23.07 -26.18 16.62
N GLY A 36 22.04 -26.51 15.83
CA GLY A 36 21.82 -27.87 15.31
C GLY A 36 20.99 -28.81 16.20
N GLU A 37 20.39 -28.32 17.29
CA GLU A 37 19.45 -29.09 18.12
C GLU A 37 18.23 -29.59 17.31
N PRO A 38 17.80 -30.85 17.49
CA PRO A 38 16.67 -31.42 16.78
C PRO A 38 15.38 -30.64 17.11
N GLY A 39 14.77 -30.04 16.09
CA GLY A 39 13.56 -29.23 16.21
C GLY A 39 13.72 -27.76 15.78
N HIS A 40 14.95 -27.27 15.66
CA HIS A 40 15.24 -25.90 15.23
C HIS A 40 15.25 -25.77 13.69
N VAL A 41 14.09 -25.93 13.07
CA VAL A 41 13.95 -25.81 11.61
C VAL A 41 13.75 -24.35 11.20
N MET A 42 14.67 -23.83 10.39
CA MET A 42 14.57 -22.52 9.75
C MET A 42 13.61 -22.62 8.55
N GLN A 43 12.66 -21.68 8.46
CA GLN A 43 11.74 -21.58 7.34
C GLN A 43 11.91 -20.24 6.64
N ARG A 44 11.84 -20.26 5.31
CA ARG A 44 11.87 -19.05 4.49
C ARG A 44 10.65 -18.19 4.83
N VAL A 45 10.90 -16.96 5.24
CA VAL A 45 9.89 -15.93 5.40
C VAL A 45 10.12 -14.91 4.30
N VAL A 46 9.10 -14.66 3.49
CA VAL A 46 9.19 -13.60 2.50
C VAL A 46 9.13 -12.29 3.26
N SER A 47 10.25 -11.55 3.35
CA SER A 47 10.23 -10.23 3.96
C SER A 47 9.23 -9.36 3.17
N SER A 48 8.29 -8.76 3.89
CA SER A 48 7.36 -7.78 3.31
C SER A 48 8.10 -6.60 2.66
N PHE A 49 9.37 -6.38 3.04
CA PHE A 49 10.25 -5.35 2.50
C PHE A 49 10.80 -5.70 1.11
N ALA A 50 10.95 -6.98 0.75
CA ALA A 50 11.35 -7.36 -0.61
C ALA A 50 10.23 -7.17 -1.66
N ARG A 51 8.99 -6.95 -1.19
CA ARG A 51 7.84 -6.50 -2.00
C ARG A 51 7.51 -5.02 -1.79
N HIS A 52 8.49 -4.17 -1.56
CA HIS A 52 8.31 -2.75 -1.83
C HIS A 52 8.23 -2.53 -3.35
N LEU A 53 7.13 -2.98 -3.96
CA LEU A 53 6.42 -2.10 -4.89
C LEU A 53 6.25 -0.80 -4.09
N THR A 54 6.87 0.26 -4.59
CA THR A 54 6.86 1.55 -3.92
C THR A 54 5.40 1.92 -3.61
N MET A 55 5.13 2.71 -2.57
CA MET A 55 3.74 3.17 -2.35
C MET A 55 3.11 3.74 -3.62
N ALA A 56 3.92 4.35 -4.50
CA ALA A 56 3.50 4.81 -5.82
C ALA A 56 2.98 3.68 -6.73
N ASP A 57 3.63 2.51 -6.76
CA ASP A 57 3.19 1.36 -7.56
C ASP A 57 1.86 0.78 -7.03
N GLN A 58 1.67 0.76 -5.71
CA GLN A 58 0.43 0.31 -5.09
C GLN A 58 -0.74 1.26 -5.38
N ILE A 59 -0.46 2.58 -5.37
CA ILE A 59 -1.44 3.60 -5.74
C ILE A 59 -1.80 3.49 -7.21
N ALA A 60 -0.82 3.33 -8.10
CA ALA A 60 -1.05 3.17 -9.54
C ALA A 60 -1.90 1.92 -9.86
N GLU A 61 -1.67 0.81 -9.16
CA GLU A 61 -2.46 -0.40 -9.33
C GLU A 61 -3.88 -0.26 -8.75
N ALA A 62 -4.03 0.47 -7.64
CA ALA A 62 -5.33 0.77 -7.05
C ALA A 62 -6.16 1.73 -7.93
N GLU A 63 -5.54 2.78 -8.50
CA GLU A 63 -6.18 3.68 -9.47
C GLU A 63 -6.64 2.94 -10.73
N ALA A 64 -5.81 2.03 -11.26
CA ALA A 64 -6.15 1.26 -12.44
C ALA A 64 -7.35 0.32 -12.22
N ARG A 65 -7.48 -0.24 -11.01
CA ARG A 65 -8.56 -1.19 -10.68
C ARG A 65 -9.84 -0.49 -10.22
N PHE A 66 -9.71 0.52 -9.37
CA PHE A 66 -10.84 1.13 -8.67
C PHE A 66 -11.16 2.56 -9.11
N GLY A 67 -10.33 3.21 -9.92
CA GLY A 67 -10.56 4.60 -10.34
C GLY A 67 -11.94 4.81 -10.97
N LYS A 68 -12.38 3.87 -11.82
CA LYS A 68 -13.71 3.92 -12.44
C LYS A 68 -14.86 3.74 -11.46
N GLU A 69 -14.67 2.93 -10.42
CA GLU A 69 -15.70 2.70 -9.40
C GLU A 69 -15.80 3.89 -8.44
N VAL A 70 -14.66 4.49 -8.09
CA VAL A 70 -14.57 5.70 -7.28
C VAL A 70 -15.20 6.89 -8.03
N ASP A 71 -14.89 7.08 -9.30
CA ASP A 71 -15.49 8.14 -10.13
C ASP A 71 -17.01 7.94 -10.26
N ALA A 72 -17.46 6.69 -10.41
CA ALA A 72 -18.89 6.37 -10.45
C ALA A 72 -19.59 6.62 -9.10
N ALA A 73 -18.91 6.38 -7.98
CA ALA A 73 -19.45 6.59 -6.64
C ALA A 73 -19.44 8.05 -6.18
N MET A 74 -18.40 8.81 -6.55
CA MET A 74 -18.24 10.23 -6.22
C MET A 74 -19.14 11.13 -7.07
N GLY A 75 -19.61 10.63 -8.22
CA GLY A 75 -20.53 11.35 -9.08
C GLY A 75 -19.87 12.52 -9.81
N HIS A 76 -20.67 13.26 -10.57
CA HIS A 76 -20.18 14.35 -11.43
C HIS A 76 -19.75 15.53 -10.56
N GLU A 77 -18.63 16.16 -10.93
CA GLU A 77 -18.20 17.39 -10.26
C GLU A 77 -19.35 18.42 -10.26
N PRO A 78 -19.60 19.09 -9.12
CA PRO A 78 -20.67 20.08 -9.04
C PRO A 78 -20.35 21.23 -10.00
N ASP A 79 -21.30 21.52 -10.91
CA ASP A 79 -21.21 22.68 -11.81
C ASP A 79 -21.36 23.98 -10.99
N VAL A 80 -20.22 24.45 -10.48
CA VAL A 80 -20.09 25.68 -9.70
C VAL A 80 -20.64 26.89 -10.45
N GLY A 81 -20.54 26.93 -11.79
CA GLY A 81 -21.09 28.01 -12.61
C GLY A 81 -22.62 28.02 -12.66
N ARG A 82 -23.26 26.84 -12.64
CA ARG A 82 -24.72 26.72 -12.48
C ARG A 82 -25.16 27.17 -11.09
N PHE A 83 -24.44 26.80 -10.04
CA PHE A 83 -24.77 27.23 -8.69
C PHE A 83 -24.59 28.74 -8.50
N ALA A 84 -23.50 29.33 -9.01
CA ALA A 84 -23.27 30.78 -8.96
C ALA A 84 -24.42 31.56 -9.60
N ARG A 85 -24.85 31.20 -10.82
CA ARG A 85 -25.99 31.82 -11.50
C ARG A 85 -27.29 31.69 -10.70
N ARG A 86 -27.54 30.52 -10.11
CA ARG A 86 -28.71 30.29 -9.25
C ARG A 86 -28.68 31.15 -7.99
N TYR A 87 -27.51 31.33 -7.37
CA TYR A 87 -27.35 32.21 -6.22
C TYR A 87 -27.53 33.68 -6.57
N GLU A 88 -27.02 34.13 -7.71
CA GLU A 88 -27.24 35.50 -8.22
C GLU A 88 -28.72 35.79 -8.49
N GLU A 89 -29.45 34.83 -9.07
CA GLU A 89 -30.89 34.95 -9.30
C GLU A 89 -31.69 35.02 -7.98
N LEU A 90 -31.33 34.20 -6.98
CA LEU A 90 -31.94 34.24 -5.65
C LEU A 90 -31.58 35.51 -4.87
N ALA A 91 -30.37 36.03 -5.05
CA ALA A 91 -29.89 37.26 -4.42
C ALA A 91 -30.60 38.51 -4.95
N ARG A 92 -31.07 38.51 -6.21
CA ARG A 92 -31.73 39.66 -6.85
C ARG A 92 -33.02 40.11 -6.15
N GLY A 93 -33.66 39.25 -5.35
CA GLY A 93 -34.89 39.56 -4.62
C GLY A 93 -34.72 39.79 -3.11
N LEU A 94 -33.50 39.67 -2.59
CA LEU A 94 -33.23 39.87 -1.17
C LEU A 94 -32.99 41.36 -0.89
N PRO A 95 -33.53 41.93 0.21
CA PRO A 95 -33.15 43.27 0.63
C PRO A 95 -31.64 43.28 0.84
N GLY A 96 -30.95 44.23 0.19
CA GLY A 96 -29.49 44.33 0.25
C GLY A 96 -29.01 44.47 1.70
N ALA A 97 -27.78 44.04 1.96
CA ALA A 97 -27.09 44.23 3.24
C ALA A 97 -26.77 45.71 3.57
N ASP A 98 -27.38 46.65 2.84
CA ASP A 98 -27.26 48.09 3.01
C ASP A 98 -28.55 48.62 3.63
N GLY A 99 -28.84 48.15 4.84
CA GLY A 99 -29.90 48.66 5.70
C GLY A 99 -29.31 49.43 6.88
N SER A 100 -28.85 50.66 6.62
CA SER A 100 -28.67 51.73 7.63
C SER A 100 -28.89 53.08 6.98
#